data_AF-A0A6M5UPA2-F1
#
_entry.id   AF-A0A6M5UPA2-F1
#
_cell.length_a   1.000
_cell.length_b   1.000
_cell.length_c   1.000
_cell.angle_alpha   90.00
_cell.angle_beta   90.00
_cell.angle_gamma   90.00
#
_symmetry.space_group_name_H-M   'P 1'
#
loop_
_entity.id
_entity.type
_entity.pdbx_description
1 polymer ?
#
loop_
_entity_poly.entity_id
_entity_poly.type
_entity_poly.pdbx_seq_one_letter_code
_entity_poly.pdbx_strand_id
1 'polypeptide(L)'
;MADTSRESTPEFSRDPASLGARYIVATLRNAHELASDAMILFEAGRYARAFALGTFAIEEAGKARLTDDRLRYDSTKPFKKDRHEVKIAAARQMLAFAEGVRSGVVNIEDWFSEMHDYDAEDDFFSRMAGLYVDVDDEAGVVGGGAGITAEQAEEAVTLAGLAAHTAMSLMWEANGGGDA
;
A
#
# COMPACT_ATOMS: atom_id res chain seq x y z
N MET A 1 6.70 26.82 45.17
CA MET A 1 7.66 26.53 44.08
C MET A 1 7.08 25.37 43.28
N ALA A 2 6.49 25.67 42.13
CA ALA A 2 5.99 24.63 41.22
C ALA A 2 7.12 24.29 40.27
N ASP A 3 7.58 23.05 40.34
CA ASP A 3 8.58 22.47 39.45
C ASP A 3 7.93 22.29 38.07
N THR A 4 8.33 23.14 37.13
CA THR A 4 7.90 23.09 35.73
C THR A 4 9.03 22.50 34.89
N SER A 5 9.46 21.29 35.20
CA SER A 5 10.24 20.48 34.26
C SER A 5 9.30 19.98 33.15
N ARG A 6 9.03 20.83 32.16
CA ARG A 6 8.48 20.38 30.89
C ARG A 6 9.49 19.41 30.29
N GLU A 7 9.15 18.13 30.28
CA GLU A 7 9.84 17.13 29.47
C GLU A 7 9.92 17.67 28.04
N SER A 8 11.14 17.95 27.58
CA SER A 8 11.39 18.37 26.22
C SER A 8 10.98 17.21 25.32
N THR A 9 9.88 17.37 24.59
CA THR A 9 9.49 16.44 23.53
C THR A 9 10.71 16.24 22.63
N PRO A 10 11.18 15.00 22.41
CA PRO A 10 12.39 14.77 21.63
C PRO A 10 12.24 15.47 20.27
N GLU A 11 13.15 16.39 19.97
CA GLU A 11 13.22 17.02 18.66
C GLU A 11 13.58 15.93 17.66
N PHE A 12 12.56 15.44 16.95
CA PHE A 12 12.78 14.54 15.84
C PHE A 12 13.61 15.27 14.79
N SER A 13 14.74 14.67 14.43
CA SER A 13 15.57 15.11 13.31
C SER A 13 14.69 15.39 12.09
N ARG A 14 14.85 16.58 11.51
CA ARG A 14 14.21 16.96 10.24
C ARG A 14 15.01 16.48 9.02
N ASP A 15 16.06 15.69 9.24
CA ASP A 15 16.84 15.10 8.16
C ASP A 15 15.94 14.24 7.23
N PRO A 16 15.87 14.54 5.92
CA PRO A 16 15.00 13.83 4.99
C PRO A 16 15.20 12.33 4.95
N ALA A 17 16.43 11.84 5.13
CA ALA A 17 16.72 10.40 5.15
C ALA A 17 16.10 9.73 6.39
N SER A 18 16.29 10.33 7.57
CA SER A 18 15.67 9.84 8.81
C SER A 18 14.13 9.89 8.77
N LEU A 19 13.55 10.92 8.14
CA LEU A 19 12.10 11.04 7.96
C LEU A 19 11.56 9.99 6.98
N GLY A 20 12.24 9.79 5.85
CA GLY A 20 11.86 8.80 4.85
C GLY A 20 11.92 7.37 5.40
N ALA A 21 12.98 7.02 6.14
CA ALA A 21 13.09 5.71 6.78
C ALA A 21 11.95 5.44 7.77
N ARG A 22 11.60 6.44 8.61
CA ARG A 22 10.46 6.34 9.53
C ARG A 22 9.12 6.21 8.79
N TYR A 23 8.97 6.94 7.68
CA TYR A 23 7.77 6.87 6.85
C TYR A 23 7.62 5.48 6.22
N ILE A 24 8.69 4.90 5.66
CA ILE A 24 8.71 3.52 5.14
C ILE A 24 8.25 2.54 6.22
N VAL A 25 8.85 2.58 7.41
CA VAL A 25 8.48 1.67 8.51
C VAL A 25 7.01 1.84 8.89
N ALA A 26 6.52 3.07 8.98
CA ALA A 26 5.13 3.34 9.32
C ALA A 26 4.14 2.82 8.26
N THR A 27 4.41 3.05 6.97
CA THR A 27 3.53 2.59 5.89
C THR A 27 3.56 1.07 5.77
N LEU A 28 4.72 0.42 5.95
CA LEU A 28 4.81 -1.04 5.94
C LEU A 28 4.05 -1.69 7.10
N ARG A 29 4.17 -1.13 8.30
CA ARG A 29 3.38 -1.58 9.45
C ARG A 29 1.89 -1.45 9.18
N ASN A 30 1.46 -0.31 8.64
CA ASN A 30 0.06 -0.08 8.28
C ASN A 30 -0.42 -1.05 7.19
N ALA A 31 0.41 -1.31 6.16
CA ALA A 31 0.11 -2.29 5.12
C ALA A 31 -0.13 -3.69 5.70
N HIS A 32 0.72 -4.12 6.64
CA HIS A 32 0.57 -5.41 7.32
C HIS A 32 -0.70 -5.48 8.18
N GLU A 33 -0.95 -4.47 9.00
CA GLU A 33 -2.16 -4.39 9.84
C GLU A 33 -3.43 -4.42 8.98
N LEU A 34 -3.48 -3.62 7.90
CA LEU A 34 -4.59 -3.60 6.94
C LEU A 34 -4.78 -4.94 6.22
N ALA A 35 -3.70 -5.60 5.79
CA ALA A 35 -3.79 -6.91 5.13
C ALA A 35 -4.33 -7.99 6.08
N SER A 36 -3.91 -7.96 7.36
CA SER A 36 -4.44 -8.86 8.40
C SER A 36 -5.94 -8.62 8.62
N ASP A 37 -6.35 -7.37 8.76
CA ASP A 37 -7.76 -7.02 8.94
C ASP A 37 -8.61 -7.39 7.72
N ALA A 38 -8.07 -7.20 6.51
CA ALA A 38 -8.71 -7.60 5.27
C ALA A 38 -8.98 -9.12 5.23
N MET A 39 -8.02 -9.94 5.66
CA MET A 39 -8.18 -11.40 5.75
C MET A 39 -9.28 -11.78 6.75
N ILE A 40 -9.29 -11.18 7.95
CA ILE A 40 -10.33 -11.44 8.96
C ILE A 40 -11.73 -11.13 8.40
N LEU A 41 -11.87 -10.01 7.69
CA LEU A 41 -13.14 -9.64 7.07
C LEU A 41 -13.55 -10.57 5.94
N PHE A 42 -12.58 -11.06 5.16
CA PHE A 42 -12.80 -12.03 4.09
C PHE A 42 -13.34 -13.35 4.65
N GLU A 43 -12.67 -13.91 5.65
CA GLU A 43 -13.11 -15.14 6.34
C GLU A 43 -14.50 -15.00 6.96
N ALA A 44 -14.87 -13.80 7.39
CA ALA A 44 -16.20 -13.47 7.91
C ALA A 44 -17.27 -13.23 6.82
N GLY A 45 -16.94 -13.40 5.54
CA GLY A 45 -17.85 -13.17 4.41
C GLY A 45 -18.18 -11.69 4.16
N ARG A 46 -17.34 -10.76 4.63
CA ARG A 46 -17.49 -9.31 4.45
C ARG A 46 -16.65 -8.81 3.27
N TYR A 47 -16.87 -9.41 2.10
CA TYR A 47 -16.03 -9.26 0.90
C TYR A 47 -15.75 -7.82 0.48
N ALA A 48 -16.77 -6.95 0.44
CA ALA A 48 -16.57 -5.57 0.02
C ALA A 48 -15.62 -4.79 0.95
N ARG A 49 -15.69 -5.02 2.27
CA ARG A 49 -14.78 -4.39 3.23
C ARG A 49 -13.40 -5.02 3.18
N ALA A 50 -13.34 -6.34 2.99
CA ALA A 50 -12.08 -7.05 2.79
C ALA A 50 -11.33 -6.51 1.56
N PHE A 51 -12.03 -6.34 0.43
CA PHE A 51 -11.49 -5.72 -0.78
C PHE A 51 -10.97 -4.30 -0.52
N ALA A 52 -11.75 -3.46 0.15
CA ALA A 52 -11.33 -2.10 0.47
C ALA A 52 -10.09 -2.05 1.38
N LEU A 53 -10.00 -2.90 2.41
CA LEU A 53 -8.80 -2.94 3.26
C LEU A 53 -7.59 -3.54 2.52
N GLY A 54 -7.79 -4.57 1.70
CA GLY A 54 -6.73 -5.17 0.89
C GLY A 54 -6.12 -4.16 -0.08
N THR A 55 -6.94 -3.40 -0.78
CA THR A 55 -6.46 -2.33 -1.68
C THR A 55 -5.73 -1.19 -0.94
N PHE A 56 -6.16 -0.81 0.26
CA PHE A 56 -5.41 0.14 1.09
C PHE A 56 -4.06 -0.42 1.54
N ALA A 57 -3.99 -1.70 1.90
CA ALA A 57 -2.74 -2.35 2.24
C ALA A 57 -1.74 -2.32 1.06
N ILE A 58 -2.21 -2.63 -0.15
CA ILE A 58 -1.42 -2.53 -1.38
C ILE A 58 -0.91 -1.09 -1.58
N GLU A 59 -1.78 -0.09 -1.39
CA GLU A 59 -1.40 1.32 -1.51
C GLU A 59 -0.29 1.72 -0.52
N GLU A 60 -0.40 1.28 0.74
CA GLU A 60 0.60 1.54 1.77
C GLU A 60 1.96 0.89 1.46
N ALA A 61 1.95 -0.34 0.94
CA ALA A 61 3.17 -0.98 0.44
C ALA A 61 3.79 -0.20 -0.73
N GLY A 62 2.96 0.32 -1.63
CA GLY A 62 3.37 1.20 -2.73
C GLY A 62 4.04 2.51 -2.27
N LYS A 63 3.52 3.13 -1.21
CA LYS A 63 4.13 4.33 -0.60
C LYS A 63 5.54 4.03 -0.08
N ALA A 64 5.74 2.87 0.54
CA ALA A 64 7.05 2.44 1.00
C ALA A 64 8.03 2.31 -0.17
N ARG A 65 7.63 1.61 -1.25
CA ARG A 65 8.45 1.42 -2.46
C ARG A 65 8.87 2.75 -3.09
N LEU A 66 7.91 3.65 -3.34
CA LEU A 66 8.17 4.98 -3.91
C LEU A 66 9.08 5.83 -3.02
N THR A 67 8.93 5.69 -1.70
CA THR A 67 9.78 6.42 -0.75
C THR A 67 11.21 5.88 -0.76
N ASP A 68 11.39 4.56 -0.77
CA ASP A 68 12.71 3.93 -0.88
C ASP A 68 13.43 4.35 -2.18
N ASP A 69 12.73 4.32 -3.33
CA ASP A 69 13.27 4.81 -4.60
C ASP A 69 13.74 6.27 -4.51
N ARG A 70 12.93 7.14 -3.91
CA ARG A 70 13.31 8.54 -3.72
C ARG A 70 14.55 8.67 -2.87
N LEU A 71 14.64 7.95 -1.75
CA LEU A 71 15.82 8.00 -0.89
C LEU A 71 17.08 7.51 -1.61
N ARG A 72 16.97 6.48 -2.46
CA ARG A 72 18.10 5.91 -3.21
C ARG A 72 18.56 6.79 -4.37
N TYR A 73 17.63 7.34 -5.14
CA TYR A 73 17.93 8.00 -6.41
C TYR A 73 17.87 9.52 -6.37
N ASP A 74 17.06 10.13 -5.49
CA ASP A 74 16.93 11.58 -5.38
C ASP A 74 16.34 12.03 -4.02
N SER A 75 17.18 12.01 -2.99
CA SER A 75 16.82 12.38 -1.61
C SER A 75 16.50 13.88 -1.43
N THR A 76 16.69 14.69 -2.47
CA THR A 76 16.46 16.14 -2.45
C THR A 76 15.03 16.52 -2.83
N LYS A 77 14.28 15.61 -3.46
CA LYS A 77 12.89 15.86 -3.84
C LYS A 77 11.96 15.82 -2.61
N PRO A 78 11.06 16.80 -2.46
CA PRO A 78 10.10 16.79 -1.38
C PRO A 78 9.11 15.62 -1.54
N PHE A 79 8.70 15.03 -0.42
CA PHE A 79 7.61 14.06 -0.38
C PHE A 79 6.32 14.72 -0.86
N LYS A 80 5.90 14.42 -2.09
CA LYS A 80 4.63 14.87 -2.65
C LYS A 80 3.57 13.81 -2.40
N LYS A 81 2.32 14.23 -2.27
CA LYS A 81 1.17 13.32 -2.30
C LYS A 81 1.07 12.75 -3.71
N ASP A 82 1.49 11.50 -3.87
CA ASP A 82 1.34 10.77 -5.12
C ASP A 82 -0.12 10.36 -5.34
N ARG A 83 -0.51 10.29 -6.61
CA ARG A 83 -1.85 9.80 -6.98
C ARG A 83 -1.99 8.31 -6.64
N HIS A 84 -3.23 7.84 -6.49
CA HIS A 84 -3.52 6.48 -6.00
C HIS A 84 -2.93 5.41 -6.91
N GLU A 85 -3.03 5.63 -8.22
CA GLU A 85 -2.57 4.76 -9.30
C GLU A 85 -1.08 4.48 -9.19
N VAL A 86 -0.31 5.54 -8.96
CA VAL A 86 1.15 5.46 -8.89
C VAL A 86 1.59 4.59 -7.72
N LYS A 87 0.87 4.62 -6.60
CA LYS A 87 1.16 3.80 -5.42
C LYS A 87 0.81 2.33 -5.68
N ILE A 88 -0.36 2.05 -6.24
CA ILE A 88 -0.77 0.68 -6.58
C ILE A 88 0.19 0.08 -7.61
N ALA A 89 0.53 0.86 -8.64
CA ALA A 89 1.52 0.53 -9.64
C ALA A 89 2.87 0.14 -9.02
N ALA A 90 3.38 0.96 -8.11
CA ALA A 90 4.65 0.69 -7.42
C ALA A 90 4.61 -0.60 -6.58
N ALA A 91 3.49 -0.88 -5.89
CA ALA A 91 3.33 -2.11 -5.13
C ALA A 91 3.32 -3.35 -6.03
N ARG A 92 2.63 -3.29 -7.18
CA ARG A 92 2.60 -4.38 -8.16
C ARG A 92 3.96 -4.59 -8.83
N GLN A 93 4.66 -3.50 -9.16
CA GLN A 93 6.02 -3.59 -9.69
C GLN A 93 6.95 -4.29 -8.69
N MET A 94 6.83 -3.97 -7.40
CA MET A 94 7.59 -4.64 -6.35
C MET A 94 7.28 -6.14 -6.27
N LEU A 95 6.02 -6.53 -6.39
CA LEU A 95 5.62 -7.95 -6.45
C LEU A 95 6.20 -8.65 -7.68
N ALA A 96 6.04 -8.07 -8.87
CA ALA A 96 6.56 -8.60 -10.11
C ALA A 96 8.09 -8.71 -10.10
N PHE A 97 8.78 -7.74 -9.49
CA PHE A 97 10.22 -7.81 -9.27
C PHE A 97 10.58 -8.97 -8.35
N ALA A 98 9.89 -9.15 -7.22
CA ALA A 98 10.16 -10.26 -6.31
C ALA A 98 9.88 -11.63 -6.94
N GLU A 99 8.84 -11.75 -7.76
CA GLU A 99 8.55 -12.96 -8.54
C GLU A 99 9.58 -13.18 -9.65
N GLY A 100 9.97 -12.12 -10.36
CA GLY A 100 10.97 -12.16 -11.43
C GLY A 100 12.38 -12.49 -10.94
N VAL A 101 12.76 -11.98 -9.78
CA VAL A 101 14.00 -12.36 -9.08
C VAL A 101 13.96 -13.83 -8.67
N ARG A 102 12.81 -14.34 -8.21
CA ARG A 102 12.64 -15.75 -7.86
C ARG A 102 12.61 -16.68 -9.08
N SER A 103 12.08 -16.23 -10.21
CA SER A 103 11.90 -17.04 -11.43
C SER A 103 13.05 -16.89 -12.44
N GLY A 104 13.91 -15.88 -12.28
CA GLY A 104 15.05 -15.60 -13.17
C GLY A 104 14.67 -14.99 -14.52
N VAL A 105 13.41 -14.61 -14.72
CA VAL A 105 12.90 -14.16 -16.03
C VAL A 105 11.87 -13.05 -15.86
N VAL A 106 12.30 -11.78 -15.86
CA VAL A 106 11.41 -10.66 -16.21
C VAL A 106 12.18 -9.63 -17.03
N ASN A 107 11.65 -9.33 -18.24
CA ASN A 107 12.00 -8.14 -18.98
C ASN A 107 11.19 -6.96 -18.42
N ILE A 108 11.86 -6.07 -17.70
CA ILE A 108 11.24 -4.95 -16.98
C ILE A 108 10.57 -3.95 -17.94
N GLU A 109 11.06 -3.81 -19.18
CA GLU A 109 10.58 -2.80 -20.13
C GLU A 109 9.19 -3.10 -20.71
N ASP A 110 8.85 -4.38 -20.95
CA ASP A 110 7.54 -4.75 -21.52
C ASP A 110 6.40 -4.44 -20.54
N TRP A 111 6.61 -4.68 -19.25
CA TRP A 111 5.62 -4.45 -18.19
C TRP A 111 5.29 -2.97 -17.95
N PHE A 112 6.25 -2.06 -18.16
CA PHE A 112 6.03 -0.63 -18.01
C PHE A 112 5.14 -0.04 -19.11
N SER A 113 5.14 -0.63 -20.30
CA SER A 113 4.32 -0.15 -21.43
C SER A 113 2.84 -0.49 -21.28
N GLU A 114 2.49 -1.57 -20.56
CA GLU A 114 1.11 -2.03 -20.36
C GLU A 114 0.43 -1.43 -19.11
N MET A 115 1.20 -0.86 -18.17
CA MET A 115 0.68 -0.30 -16.91
C MET A 115 -0.05 1.06 -17.05
N HIS A 116 -0.20 1.59 -18.26
CA HIS A 116 -0.76 2.92 -18.48
C HIS A 116 -2.30 2.99 -18.61
N ASP A 117 -2.99 1.84 -18.66
CA ASP A 117 -4.47 1.76 -18.76
C ASP A 117 -5.12 1.04 -17.57
N TYR A 118 -4.59 1.19 -16.35
CA TYR A 118 -5.37 0.80 -15.17
C TYR A 118 -6.43 1.87 -14.89
N ASP A 119 -7.70 1.53 -15.10
CA ASP A 119 -8.83 2.42 -14.90
C ASP A 119 -9.03 2.68 -13.40
N ALA A 120 -8.26 3.66 -12.92
CA ALA A 120 -8.10 3.95 -11.52
C ALA A 120 -9.33 4.53 -10.84
N GLU A 121 -10.19 5.16 -11.64
CA GLU A 121 -11.46 5.67 -11.18
C GLU A 121 -12.37 4.50 -10.78
N ASP A 122 -12.44 3.44 -11.59
CA ASP A 122 -13.23 2.24 -11.28
C ASP A 122 -12.75 1.52 -10.01
N ASP A 123 -11.43 1.45 -9.80
CA ASP A 123 -10.85 0.88 -8.57
C ASP A 123 -11.13 1.78 -7.35
N PHE A 124 -11.04 3.11 -7.49
CA PHE A 124 -11.40 4.04 -6.42
C PHE A 124 -12.87 3.93 -6.02
N PHE A 125 -13.80 3.91 -6.98
CA PHE A 125 -15.22 3.76 -6.72
C PHE A 125 -15.55 2.39 -6.11
N SER A 126 -14.91 1.32 -6.57
CA SER A 126 -15.06 -0.04 -6.01
C SER A 126 -14.63 -0.11 -4.55
N ARG A 127 -13.54 0.56 -4.17
CA ARG A 127 -13.07 0.65 -2.77
C ARG A 127 -14.01 1.46 -1.90
N MET A 128 -14.48 2.60 -2.41
CA MET A 128 -15.40 3.47 -1.69
C MET A 128 -16.76 2.81 -1.48
N ALA A 129 -17.26 2.05 -2.46
CA ALA A 129 -18.48 1.26 -2.33
C ALA A 129 -18.38 0.20 -1.21
N GLY A 130 -17.19 -0.34 -0.95
CA GLY A 130 -16.97 -1.27 0.17
C GLY A 130 -17.07 -0.63 1.56
N LEU A 131 -16.89 0.69 1.66
CA LEU A 131 -16.80 1.43 2.93
C LEU A 131 -18.00 2.36 3.16
N TYR A 132 -18.58 2.86 2.08
CA TYR A 132 -19.67 3.81 2.09
C TYR A 132 -20.88 3.23 1.37
N VAL A 133 -22.05 3.62 1.86
CA VAL A 133 -23.30 3.45 1.14
C VAL A 133 -23.63 4.82 0.57
N ASP A 134 -23.80 4.89 -0.74
CA ASP A 134 -24.11 6.11 -1.47
C ASP A 134 -25.44 5.98 -2.22
N VAL A 135 -26.02 7.10 -2.61
CA VAL A 135 -27.23 7.16 -3.42
C VAL A 135 -26.86 7.61 -4.82
N ASP A 136 -27.10 6.75 -5.80
CA ASP A 136 -27.08 7.16 -7.20
C ASP A 136 -28.46 7.75 -7.54
N ASP A 137 -28.55 9.08 -7.51
CA ASP A 137 -29.78 9.82 -7.78
C ASP A 137 -30.26 9.65 -9.25
N GLU A 138 -29.36 9.34 -10.19
CA GLU A 138 -29.71 9.14 -11.60
C GLU A 138 -30.23 7.71 -11.85
N ALA A 139 -29.62 6.71 -11.21
CA ALA A 139 -30.06 5.32 -11.29
C ALA A 139 -31.22 4.99 -10.32
N GLY A 140 -31.46 5.83 -9.32
CA GLY A 140 -32.44 5.59 -8.25
C GLY A 140 -32.06 4.41 -7.35
N VAL A 141 -30.76 4.10 -7.23
CA VAL A 141 -30.25 2.94 -6.49
C VAL A 141 -29.40 3.41 -5.31
N VAL A 142 -29.59 2.78 -4.16
CA VAL A 142 -28.64 2.88 -3.04
C VAL A 142 -27.46 1.95 -3.36
N GLY A 143 -26.37 2.51 -3.88
CA GLY A 143 -25.14 1.82 -4.17
C GLY A 143 -24.33 1.57 -2.90
N GLY A 144 -23.89 0.34 -2.70
CA GLY A 144 -22.95 -0.02 -1.64
C GLY A 144 -22.13 -1.23 -2.07
N GLY A 145 -21.42 -1.87 -1.16
CA GLY A 145 -20.48 -2.97 -1.46
C GLY A 145 -21.06 -4.22 -2.13
N ALA A 146 -22.34 -4.22 -2.53
CA ALA A 146 -23.03 -5.30 -3.22
C ALA A 146 -22.43 -5.66 -4.59
N GLY A 147 -21.59 -4.79 -5.18
CA GLY A 147 -20.89 -5.05 -6.45
C GLY A 147 -19.62 -5.89 -6.32
N ILE A 148 -19.06 -6.05 -5.12
CA ILE A 148 -17.80 -6.76 -4.92
C ILE A 148 -18.04 -8.26 -4.71
N THR A 149 -17.48 -9.08 -5.60
CA THR A 149 -17.57 -10.54 -5.51
C THR A 149 -16.58 -11.10 -4.48
N ALA A 150 -16.81 -12.35 -4.06
CA ALA A 150 -15.84 -13.06 -3.22
C ALA A 150 -14.49 -13.22 -3.92
N GLU A 151 -14.48 -13.50 -5.22
CA GLU A 151 -13.27 -13.68 -6.03
C GLU A 151 -12.44 -12.38 -6.09
N GLN A 152 -13.09 -11.23 -6.30
CA GLN A 152 -12.41 -9.93 -6.28
C GLN A 152 -11.80 -9.63 -4.89
N ALA A 153 -12.56 -9.93 -3.82
CA ALA A 153 -12.05 -9.75 -2.47
C ALA A 153 -10.88 -10.69 -2.15
N GLU A 154 -10.94 -11.95 -2.60
CA GLU A 154 -9.87 -12.93 -2.44
C GLU A 154 -8.59 -12.49 -3.14
N GLU A 155 -8.70 -12.02 -4.39
CA GLU A 155 -7.59 -11.48 -5.16
C GLU A 155 -6.94 -10.29 -4.42
N ALA A 156 -7.75 -9.32 -3.99
CA ALA A 156 -7.25 -8.13 -3.30
C ALA A 156 -6.58 -8.48 -1.95
N VAL A 157 -7.16 -9.39 -1.17
CA VAL A 157 -6.59 -9.84 0.12
C VAL A 157 -5.29 -10.61 -0.09
N THR A 158 -5.24 -11.48 -1.10
CA THR A 158 -4.04 -12.25 -1.45
C THR A 158 -2.91 -11.32 -1.88
N LEU A 159 -3.20 -10.39 -2.80
CA LEU A 159 -2.24 -9.40 -3.26
C LEU A 159 -1.77 -8.49 -2.11
N ALA A 160 -2.67 -8.09 -1.20
CA ALA A 160 -2.31 -7.31 -0.02
C ALA A 160 -1.31 -8.04 0.88
N GLY A 161 -1.57 -9.31 1.19
CA GLY A 161 -0.66 -10.14 1.98
C GLY A 161 0.70 -10.28 1.32
N LEU A 162 0.73 -10.59 0.02
CA LEU A 162 1.97 -10.69 -0.76
C LEU A 162 2.74 -9.37 -0.78
N ALA A 163 2.04 -8.24 -1.00
CA ALA A 163 2.66 -6.92 -1.12
C ALA A 163 3.28 -6.50 0.22
N ALA A 164 2.53 -6.61 1.32
CA ALA A 164 3.02 -6.29 2.65
C ALA A 164 4.23 -7.16 3.03
N HIS A 165 4.15 -8.48 2.82
CA HIS A 165 5.24 -9.41 3.10
C HIS A 165 6.49 -9.10 2.26
N THR A 166 6.33 -8.95 0.95
CA THR A 166 7.44 -8.66 0.03
C THR A 166 8.15 -7.36 0.39
N ALA A 167 7.38 -6.31 0.66
CA ALA A 167 7.93 -5.01 1.01
C ALA A 167 8.72 -5.04 2.33
N MET A 168 8.21 -5.77 3.33
CA MET A 168 8.94 -5.99 4.59
C MET A 168 10.24 -6.78 4.38
N SER A 169 10.21 -7.86 3.59
CA SER A 169 11.38 -8.70 3.33
C SER A 169 12.49 -7.92 2.59
N LEU A 170 12.14 -7.18 1.53
CA LEU A 170 13.11 -6.35 0.79
C LEU A 170 13.74 -5.29 1.69
N MET A 171 12.98 -4.71 2.62
CA MET A 171 13.52 -3.76 3.59
C MET A 171 14.41 -4.42 4.64
N TRP A 172 14.06 -5.62 5.11
CA TRP A 172 14.90 -6.37 6.04
C TRP A 172 16.27 -6.69 5.41
N GLU A 173 16.28 -7.19 4.17
CA GLU A 173 17.49 -7.45 3.40
C GLU A 173 18.33 -6.18 3.19
N ALA A 174 17.70 -5.07 2.78
CA ALA A 174 18.37 -3.80 2.55
C ALA A 174 19.03 -3.20 3.81
N ASN A 175 18.58 -3.61 5.01
CA ASN A 175 19.12 -3.14 6.29
C ASN A 175 20.03 -4.18 6.97
N GLY A 176 20.54 -5.16 6.22
CA GLY A 176 21.56 -6.09 6.71
C GLY A 176 21.02 -7.30 7.49
N GLY A 177 19.73 -7.59 7.36
CA GLY A 177 19.10 -8.73 8.03
C GLY A 177 19.32 -10.10 7.36
N GLY A 178 20.02 -10.16 6.23
CA GLY A 178 20.20 -11.40 5.44
C GLY A 178 21.32 -12.34 5.90
N ASP A 179 22.22 -11.89 6.78
CA ASP A 179 23.42 -12.64 7.19
C ASP A 179 23.33 -13.24 8.62
N ALA A 180 22.12 -13.51 9.12
CA ALA A 180 21.88 -14.10 10.45
C ALA A 180 21.55 -15.59 10.40
#